data_AF-A0A094GQU7-F1
#
_entry.id   AF-A0A094GQU7-F1
#
_cell.length_a   1.000
_cell.length_b   1.000
_cell.length_c   1.000
_cell.angle_alpha   90.00
_cell.angle_beta   90.00
_cell.angle_gamma   90.00
#
_symmetry.space_group_name_H-M   'P 1'
#
loop_
_entity.id
_entity.type
_entity.pdbx_description
1 polymer ?
#
loop_
_entity_poly.entity_id
_entity_poly.type
_entity_poly.pdbx_seq_one_letter_code
_entity_poly.pdbx_strand_id
1 'polypeptide(L)'
;MSNSGLVPVLIPLSPKLDIQIYDSLAICEFLAESHPTLPLWPKDPVLRALARSATAEMHSGFSELRTNYHSSFVARYTGNVPVTEKARQEAERALSLWLEARTKTAQRLKELGEEDEGYLFGKFGIADAFYWPILW
;
A
#
# COMPACT_ATOMS: atom_id res chain seq x y z
N MET A 1 -16.14 -2.64 -19.70
CA MET A 1 -16.53 -2.59 -18.27
C MET A 1 -15.86 -3.74 -17.56
N SER A 2 -15.53 -3.61 -16.28
CA SER A 2 -14.94 -4.69 -15.47
C SER A 2 -15.88 -5.90 -15.45
N ASN A 3 -15.41 -7.09 -15.83
CA ASN A 3 -16.22 -8.31 -15.78
C ASN A 3 -16.41 -8.83 -14.34
N SER A 4 -15.63 -8.34 -13.37
CA SER A 4 -15.74 -8.75 -11.96
C SER A 4 -16.80 -7.97 -11.18
N GLY A 5 -17.35 -6.88 -11.75
CA GLY A 5 -18.24 -5.97 -11.03
C GLY A 5 -17.53 -5.10 -9.97
N LEU A 6 -16.20 -5.26 -9.83
CA LEU A 6 -15.36 -4.51 -8.91
C LEU A 6 -14.37 -3.63 -9.69
N VAL A 7 -13.91 -2.56 -9.04
CA VAL A 7 -12.87 -1.65 -9.51
C VAL A 7 -11.69 -1.69 -8.53
N PRO A 8 -10.44 -1.40 -8.97
CA PRO A 8 -10.03 -0.99 -10.32
C PRO A 8 -9.82 -2.16 -11.30
N VAL A 9 -9.79 -1.82 -12.60
CA VAL A 9 -9.33 -2.70 -13.69
C VAL A 9 -8.38 -1.92 -14.62
N LEU A 10 -7.25 -2.52 -14.96
CA LEU A 10 -6.33 -2.01 -15.99
C LEU A 10 -6.46 -2.85 -17.26
N ILE A 11 -6.58 -2.16 -18.39
CA ILE A 11 -6.48 -2.75 -19.73
C ILE A 11 -5.24 -2.13 -20.39
N PRO A 12 -4.10 -2.84 -20.42
CA PRO A 12 -2.89 -2.31 -21.03
C PRO A 12 -3.09 -2.03 -22.52
N LEU A 13 -2.72 -0.83 -22.97
CA LEU A 13 -2.76 -0.48 -24.38
C LEU A 13 -1.51 -1.01 -25.08
N SER A 14 -1.47 -2.32 -25.33
CA SER A 14 -0.36 -2.98 -26.02
C SER A 14 -0.87 -3.93 -27.10
N PRO A 15 -0.37 -3.84 -28.35
CA PRO A 15 -0.75 -4.76 -29.42
C PRO A 15 -0.42 -6.23 -29.15
N LYS A 16 0.40 -6.50 -28.12
CA LYS A 16 0.88 -7.84 -27.75
C LYS A 16 0.17 -8.43 -26.53
N LEU A 17 -0.66 -7.65 -25.83
CA LEU A 17 -1.34 -8.06 -24.60
C LEU A 17 -2.83 -7.78 -24.74
N ASP A 18 -3.62 -8.85 -24.87
CA ASP A 18 -5.08 -8.82 -24.80
C ASP A 18 -5.53 -9.44 -23.47
N ILE A 19 -5.33 -8.69 -22.38
CA ILE A 19 -5.66 -9.11 -21.02
C ILE A 19 -6.34 -7.98 -20.23
N GLN A 20 -7.10 -8.34 -19.20
CA GLN A 20 -7.61 -7.42 -18.18
C GLN A 20 -6.96 -7.78 -16.84
N ILE A 21 -6.43 -6.78 -16.15
CA ILE A 21 -5.79 -6.95 -14.85
C ILE A 21 -6.71 -6.34 -13.80
N TYR A 22 -7.23 -7.19 -12.93
CA TYR A 22 -8.04 -6.80 -11.79
C TYR A 22 -7.16 -6.71 -10.55
N ASP A 23 -7.68 -6.06 -9.51
CA ASP A 23 -6.99 -5.85 -8.24
C ASP A 23 -5.91 -4.77 -8.26
N SER A 24 -5.94 -3.85 -7.29
CA SER A 24 -4.99 -2.74 -7.25
C SER A 24 -3.55 -3.23 -7.07
N LEU A 25 -3.32 -4.28 -6.28
CA LEU A 25 -1.98 -4.80 -6.02
C LEU A 25 -1.43 -5.54 -7.25
N ALA A 26 -2.27 -6.32 -7.95
CA ALA A 26 -1.86 -6.97 -9.19
C ALA A 26 -1.55 -5.95 -10.30
N ILE A 27 -2.32 -4.87 -10.40
CA ILE A 27 -2.02 -3.75 -11.31
C ILE A 27 -0.66 -3.12 -10.96
N CYS A 28 -0.39 -2.88 -9.68
CA CYS A 28 0.90 -2.35 -9.22
C CYS A 28 2.07 -3.28 -9.56
N GLU A 29 1.94 -4.60 -9.36
CA GLU A 29 2.97 -5.57 -9.74
C GLU A 29 3.19 -5.62 -11.26
N PHE A 30 2.12 -5.58 -12.06
CA PHE A 30 2.25 -5.49 -13.53
C PHE A 30 3.03 -4.24 -13.97
N LEU A 31 2.77 -3.09 -13.33
CA LEU A 31 3.50 -1.86 -13.61
C LEU A 31 4.97 -1.96 -13.19
N ALA A 32 5.26 -2.59 -12.05
CA ALA A 32 6.62 -2.83 -11.57
C ALA A 32 7.41 -3.77 -12.50
N GLU A 33 6.77 -4.81 -13.02
CA GLU A 33 7.38 -5.72 -14.00
C GLU A 33 7.58 -5.04 -15.36
N SER A 34 6.59 -4.25 -15.81
CA SER A 34 6.64 -3.54 -17.10
C SER A 34 7.63 -2.38 -17.12
N HIS A 35 7.96 -1.81 -15.95
CA HIS A 35 8.85 -0.65 -15.82
C HIS A 35 9.92 -0.90 -14.73
N PRO A 36 10.84 -1.86 -14.94
CA PRO A 36 11.80 -2.28 -13.92
C PRO A 36 12.82 -1.19 -13.53
N THR A 37 12.90 -0.11 -14.31
CA THR A 37 13.77 1.04 -14.03
C THR A 37 13.13 2.06 -13.08
N LEU A 38 11.80 2.01 -12.87
CA LEU A 38 11.11 2.90 -11.96
C LEU A 38 11.21 2.39 -10.51
N PRO A 39 11.32 3.28 -9.51
CA PRO A 39 11.47 2.91 -8.10
C PRO A 39 10.13 2.52 -7.44
N LEU A 40 9.34 1.66 -8.09
CA LEU A 40 8.02 1.25 -7.59
C LEU A 40 8.13 0.35 -6.34
N TRP A 41 9.20 -0.44 -6.27
CA TRP A 41 9.61 -1.23 -5.13
C TRP A 41 11.08 -0.93 -4.77
N PRO A 42 11.50 -1.13 -3.50
CA PRO A 42 12.91 -1.08 -3.13
C PRO A 42 13.78 -2.01 -3.99
N LYS A 43 15.03 -1.60 -4.26
CA LYS A 43 15.99 -2.43 -4.99
C LYS A 43 16.57 -3.54 -4.11
N ASP A 44 16.84 -3.24 -2.84
CA ASP A 44 17.29 -4.24 -1.87
C ASP A 44 16.21 -5.33 -1.69
N PRO A 45 16.59 -6.62 -1.83
CA PRO A 45 15.63 -7.72 -1.80
C PRO A 45 14.92 -7.87 -0.45
N VAL A 46 15.56 -7.51 0.66
CA VAL A 46 14.95 -7.59 2.00
C VAL A 46 13.91 -6.50 2.15
N LEU A 47 14.25 -5.25 1.83
CA LEU A 47 13.29 -4.13 1.84
C LEU A 47 12.12 -4.38 0.90
N ARG A 48 12.38 -4.94 -0.29
CA ARG A 48 11.32 -5.28 -1.25
C ARG A 48 10.37 -6.36 -0.72
N ALA A 49 10.89 -7.39 -0.05
CA ALA A 49 10.07 -8.42 0.57
C ALA A 49 9.19 -7.84 1.68
N LEU A 50 9.76 -6.98 2.55
CA LEU A 50 9.01 -6.30 3.60
C LEU A 50 7.95 -5.36 3.03
N ALA A 51 8.28 -4.61 1.97
CA ALA A 51 7.35 -3.69 1.30
C ALA A 51 6.14 -4.43 0.72
N ARG A 52 6.36 -5.55 0.04
CA ARG A 52 5.28 -6.39 -0.49
C ARG A 52 4.44 -7.01 0.64
N SER A 53 5.07 -7.48 1.71
CA SER A 53 4.35 -8.04 2.86
C SER A 53 3.43 -7.01 3.52
N ALA A 54 3.94 -5.80 3.80
CA ALA A 54 3.14 -4.72 4.38
C ALA A 54 1.99 -4.30 3.45
N THR A 55 2.28 -4.18 2.15
CA THR A 55 1.26 -3.84 1.15
C THR A 55 0.16 -4.91 1.06
N ALA A 56 0.53 -6.20 1.07
CA ALA A 56 -0.43 -7.31 1.03
C ALA A 56 -1.31 -7.36 2.29
N GLU A 57 -0.73 -7.09 3.47
CA GLU A 57 -1.49 -7.01 4.72
C GLU A 57 -2.47 -5.83 4.70
N MET A 58 -2.07 -4.68 4.16
CA MET A 58 -2.98 -3.54 3.96
C MET A 58 -4.09 -3.87 2.95
N HIS A 59 -3.73 -4.51 1.84
CA HIS A 59 -4.67 -4.85 0.79
C HIS A 59 -5.75 -5.85 1.26
N SER A 60 -5.37 -6.86 2.03
CA SER A 60 -6.27 -7.95 2.47
C SER A 60 -6.83 -7.79 3.88
N GLY A 61 -6.20 -6.98 4.74
CA GLY A 61 -6.56 -6.77 6.14
C GLY A 61 -7.45 -5.54 6.37
N PHE A 62 -7.52 -5.09 7.62
CA PHE A 62 -8.16 -3.82 8.02
C PHE A 62 -9.61 -3.65 7.53
N SER A 63 -10.37 -4.74 7.53
CA SER A 63 -11.73 -4.79 6.98
C SER A 63 -12.68 -3.81 7.67
N GLU A 64 -12.57 -3.67 8.99
CA GLU A 64 -13.42 -2.79 9.79
C GLU A 64 -13.13 -1.32 9.45
N LEU A 65 -11.85 -0.95 9.42
CA LEU A 65 -11.41 0.39 9.03
C LEU A 65 -11.83 0.71 7.59
N ARG A 66 -11.56 -0.18 6.63
CA ARG A 66 -11.87 0.05 5.22
C ARG A 66 -13.37 0.15 4.93
N THR A 67 -14.20 -0.51 5.72
CA THR A 67 -15.67 -0.52 5.51
C THR A 67 -16.34 0.65 6.24
N ASN A 68 -16.02 0.81 7.52
CA ASN A 68 -16.77 1.71 8.42
C ASN A 68 -16.09 3.07 8.63
N TYR A 69 -14.80 3.18 8.34
CA TYR A 69 -13.98 4.39 8.53
C TYR A 69 -13.26 4.75 7.23
N HIS A 70 -14.01 4.73 6.13
CA HIS A 70 -13.47 4.98 4.81
C HIS A 70 -12.99 6.44 4.66
N SER A 71 -11.88 6.61 3.95
CA SER A 71 -11.24 7.91 3.70
C SER A 71 -12.00 8.71 2.64
N SER A 72 -13.22 9.16 2.97
CA SER A 72 -13.99 10.05 2.10
C SER A 72 -13.38 11.45 2.11
N PHE A 73 -12.91 11.92 0.95
CA PHE A 73 -12.42 13.30 0.79
C PHE A 73 -13.56 14.33 0.66
N VAL A 74 -14.81 13.88 0.62
CA VAL A 74 -16.01 14.73 0.47
C VAL A 74 -16.77 14.85 1.79
N ALA A 75 -16.87 13.75 2.55
CA ALA A 75 -17.60 13.73 3.81
C ALA A 75 -16.68 14.14 4.97
N ARG A 76 -17.14 15.08 5.80
CA ARG A 76 -16.47 15.45 7.05
C ARG A 76 -17.30 14.97 8.23
N TYR A 77 -16.80 13.99 8.94
CA TYR A 77 -17.42 13.50 10.17
C TYR A 77 -17.03 14.43 11.34
N THR A 78 -18.02 14.88 12.11
CA THR A 78 -17.82 15.72 13.30
C THR A 78 -18.50 15.10 14.51
N GLY A 79 -18.01 15.40 15.71
CA GLY A 79 -18.52 14.84 16.96
C GLY A 79 -17.89 13.50 17.33
N ASN A 80 -18.58 12.74 18.18
CA ASN A 80 -18.07 11.48 18.72
C ASN A 80 -18.39 10.32 17.76
N VAL A 81 -17.52 10.07 16.78
CA VAL A 81 -17.65 8.93 15.86
C VAL A 81 -17.43 7.66 16.67
N PRO A 82 -18.42 6.74 16.76
CA PRO A 82 -18.26 5.50 17.51
C PRO A 82 -17.08 4.69 16.94
N VAL A 83 -16.15 4.28 17.80
CA VAL A 83 -15.04 3.40 17.44
C VAL A 83 -15.33 2.01 17.99
N THR A 84 -15.47 1.02 17.09
CA THR A 84 -15.62 -0.37 17.51
C THR A 84 -14.29 -0.90 18.05
N GLU A 85 -14.34 -1.88 18.95
CA GLU A 85 -13.10 -2.50 19.48
C GLU A 85 -12.25 -3.11 18.36
N LYS A 86 -12.90 -3.67 17.33
CA LYS A 86 -12.20 -4.19 16.14
C LYS A 86 -11.50 -3.09 15.35
N ALA A 87 -12.13 -1.92 15.16
CA ALA A 87 -11.51 -0.78 14.50
C ALA A 87 -10.30 -0.28 15.29
N ARG A 88 -10.39 -0.26 16.62
CA ARG A 88 -9.28 0.09 17.51
C ARG A 88 -8.09 -0.86 17.32
N GLN A 89 -8.33 -2.17 17.35
CA GLN A 89 -7.30 -3.18 17.15
C GLN A 89 -6.66 -3.12 15.75
N GLU A 90 -7.47 -2.93 14.72
CA GLU A 90 -6.99 -2.75 13.34
C GLU A 90 -6.14 -1.48 13.21
N ALA A 91 -6.52 -0.36 13.85
CA ALA A 91 -5.74 0.87 13.84
C ALA A 91 -4.39 0.69 14.58
N GLU A 92 -4.41 0.05 15.76
CA GLU A 92 -3.19 -0.28 16.50
C GLU A 92 -2.24 -1.18 15.70
N ARG A 93 -2.80 -2.15 14.97
CA ARG A 93 -2.02 -3.01 14.07
C ARG A 93 -1.40 -2.21 12.92
N ALA A 94 -2.16 -1.29 12.30
CA ALA A 94 -1.66 -0.45 11.21
C ALA A 94 -0.49 0.43 11.68
N LEU A 95 -0.62 1.06 12.84
CA LEU A 95 0.44 1.89 13.43
C LEU A 95 1.68 1.06 13.81
N SER A 96 1.48 -0.13 14.36
CA SER A 96 2.56 -1.04 14.73
C SER A 96 3.35 -1.50 13.49
N LEU A 97 2.64 -1.88 12.41
CA LEU A 97 3.25 -2.20 11.13
C LEU A 97 4.08 -1.07 10.58
N TRP A 98 3.54 0.14 10.61
CA TRP A 98 4.24 1.32 10.13
C TRP A 98 5.54 1.54 10.93
N LEU A 99 5.47 1.49 12.27
CA LEU A 99 6.63 1.67 13.14
C LEU A 99 7.70 0.59 12.92
N GLU A 100 7.29 -0.67 12.84
CA GLU A 100 8.19 -1.79 12.56
C GLU A 100 8.86 -1.65 11.18
N ALA A 101 8.08 -1.32 10.15
CA ALA A 101 8.58 -1.12 8.80
C ALA A 101 9.58 0.03 8.73
N ARG A 102 9.28 1.18 9.35
CA ARG A 102 10.19 2.32 9.41
C ARG A 102 11.47 2.03 10.16
N THR A 103 11.37 1.32 11.29
CA THR A 103 12.55 0.94 12.09
C THR A 103 13.48 0.01 11.31
N LYS A 104 12.92 -1.07 10.73
CA LYS A 104 13.69 -2.03 9.92
C LYS A 104 14.29 -1.36 8.68
N THR A 105 13.53 -0.48 8.02
CA THR A 105 13.99 0.24 6.84
C THR A 105 15.13 1.19 7.16
N ALA A 106 14.99 2.06 8.16
CA ALA A 106 16.03 3.01 8.52
C ALA A 106 17.34 2.31 8.91
N GLN A 107 17.25 1.19 9.64
CA GLN A 107 18.41 0.36 9.96
C GLN A 107 19.06 -0.19 8.68
N ARG A 108 18.27 -0.79 7.79
CA ARG A 108 18.78 -1.43 6.58
C ARG A 108 19.37 -0.42 5.60
N LEU A 109 18.75 0.74 5.40
CA LEU A 109 19.30 1.79 4.54
C LEU A 109 20.63 2.32 5.06
N LYS A 110 20.76 2.48 6.40
CA LYS A 110 22.03 2.84 7.03
C LYS A 110 23.12 1.79 6.78
N GLU A 111 22.81 0.51 6.84
CA GLU A 111 23.75 -0.58 6.51
C GLU A 111 24.18 -0.55 5.03
N LEU A 112 23.26 -0.20 4.14
CA LEU A 112 23.50 -0.10 2.70
C LEU A 112 24.21 1.21 2.30
N GLY A 113 24.27 2.21 3.19
CA GLY A 113 24.73 3.56 2.86
C GLY A 113 23.80 4.27 1.89
N GLU A 114 22.52 3.90 1.85
CA GLU A 114 21.50 4.51 1.01
C GLU A 114 20.77 5.65 1.73
N GLU A 115 20.28 6.62 0.96
CA GLU A 115 19.50 7.75 1.46
C GLU A 115 18.09 7.33 1.90
N ASP A 116 17.63 7.88 3.02
CA ASP A 116 16.26 7.71 3.51
C ASP A 116 15.49 9.02 3.32
N GLU A 117 14.55 9.03 2.38
CA GLU A 117 13.68 10.18 2.08
C GLU A 117 12.46 10.25 3.03
N GLY A 118 12.38 9.36 4.01
CA GLY A 118 11.35 9.37 5.05
C GLY A 118 10.08 8.58 4.71
N TYR A 119 10.00 8.01 3.51
CA TYR A 119 8.90 7.12 3.11
C TYR A 119 8.99 5.75 3.77
N LEU A 120 7.93 4.95 3.69
CA LEU A 120 7.78 3.70 4.45
C LEU A 120 8.98 2.77 4.26
N PHE A 121 9.47 2.66 3.02
CA PHE A 121 10.64 1.87 2.63
C PHE A 121 11.77 2.71 2.02
N GLY A 122 11.95 3.94 2.49
CA GLY A 122 13.06 4.83 2.14
C GLY A 122 12.69 5.87 1.09
N LYS A 123 12.21 5.42 -0.07
CA LYS A 123 11.71 6.27 -1.16
C LYS A 123 10.23 6.00 -1.40
N PHE A 124 9.51 6.96 -1.98
CA PHE A 124 8.10 6.80 -2.32
C PHE A 124 7.92 5.61 -3.26
N GLY A 125 7.01 4.69 -2.91
CA GLY A 125 6.68 3.55 -3.73
C GLY A 125 5.25 3.06 -3.54
N ILE A 126 4.97 1.86 -4.06
CA ILE A 126 3.63 1.25 -4.00
C ILE A 126 3.14 1.12 -2.56
N ALA A 127 4.03 0.76 -1.63
CA ALA A 127 3.66 0.63 -0.22
C ALA A 127 3.10 1.94 0.37
N ASP A 128 3.71 3.09 0.07
CA ASP A 128 3.23 4.39 0.53
C ASP A 128 1.85 4.71 -0.04
N ALA A 129 1.61 4.41 -1.31
CA ALA A 129 0.32 4.62 -1.95
C ALA A 129 -0.82 3.80 -1.29
N PHE A 130 -0.52 2.58 -0.83
CA PHE A 130 -1.50 1.73 -0.12
C PHE A 130 -1.79 2.22 1.31
N TYR A 131 -0.81 2.81 1.98
CA TYR A 131 -0.96 3.31 3.36
C TYR A 131 -1.47 4.76 3.43
N TRP A 132 -1.37 5.53 2.34
CA TRP A 132 -1.80 6.93 2.30
C TRP A 132 -3.21 7.19 2.86
N PRO A 133 -4.25 6.39 2.55
CA PRO A 133 -5.60 6.65 3.05
C PRO A 133 -5.77 6.51 4.59
N ILE A 134 -4.79 5.93 5.29
CA ILE A 134 -4.86 5.65 6.73
C ILE A 134 -3.98 6.58 7.55
N LEU A 135 -2.91 7.11 6.94
CA LEU A 135 -1.92 7.95 7.63
C LEU A 135 -2.23 9.45 7.58
N TRP A 136 -3.24 9.87 6.81
CA TRP A 136 -3.65 11.27 6.66
C TRP A 136 -4.85 11.65 7.52
#